data_AF-A1TQS4-F1
#
_entry.id   AF-A1TQS4-F1
#
_cell.length_a   1.000
_cell.length_b   1.000
_cell.length_c   1.000
_cell.angle_alpha   90.00
_cell.angle_beta   90.00
_cell.angle_gamma   90.00
#
_symmetry.space_group_name_H-M   'P 1'
#
loop_
_entity.id
_entity.type
_entity.pdbx_description
1 polymer ?
#
loop_
_entity_poly.entity_id
_entity_poly.type
_entity_poly.pdbx_seq_one_letter_code
_entity_poly.pdbx_strand_id
1 'polypeptide(L)'
;MNMVHQSPALRAKIAKTRAGASSDLPLIRSAAQVVLAWIADDGDLPSALAAMKAMHGTNWSLTTALQVLSGRRGQFAAECGLPDERARLFLAHLVAKSTCSGAGLGAVSQPTQEEFEELQKHVASRFP
;
A
#
# COMPACT_ATOMS: atom_id res chain seq x y z
N MET A 1 7.96 -10.83 27.18
CA MET A 1 8.49 -10.26 25.93
C MET A 1 8.60 -11.41 24.92
N ASN A 2 7.53 -11.67 24.15
CA ASN A 2 7.52 -12.81 23.23
C ASN A 2 8.36 -12.45 22.00
N MET A 3 9.60 -12.95 21.95
CA MET A 3 10.35 -13.05 20.70
C MET A 3 9.58 -13.99 19.78
N VAL A 4 8.72 -13.43 18.91
CA VAL A 4 8.15 -14.18 17.79
C VAL A 4 9.32 -14.53 16.87
N HIS A 5 9.93 -15.69 17.09
CA HIS A 5 10.93 -16.24 16.17
C HIS A 5 10.27 -16.43 14.81
N GLN A 6 10.54 -15.51 13.88
CA GLN A 6 10.04 -15.61 12.51
C GLN A 6 10.59 -16.90 11.89
N SER A 7 9.69 -17.80 11.52
CA SER A 7 10.06 -19.07 10.90
C SER A 7 10.92 -18.82 9.64
N PRO A 8 11.84 -19.73 9.30
CA PRO A 8 12.63 -19.63 8.07
C PRO A 8 11.77 -19.42 6.82
N ALA A 9 10.60 -20.07 6.77
CA ALA A 9 9.62 -19.91 5.69
C ALA A 9 9.05 -18.47 5.61
N LEU A 10 8.71 -17.86 6.75
CA LEU A 10 8.24 -16.48 6.78
C LEU A 10 9.32 -15.51 6.32
N ARG A 11 10.58 -15.72 6.74
CA ARG A 11 11.73 -14.91 6.30
C ARG A 11 11.98 -15.02 4.80
N ALA A 12 11.95 -16.23 4.25
CA ALA A 12 12.09 -16.46 2.81
C ALA A 12 10.96 -15.77 2.01
N LYS A 13 9.71 -15.84 2.50
CA LYS A 13 8.58 -15.14 1.89
C LYS A 13 8.77 -13.62 1.90
N ILE A 14 9.19 -13.04 3.03
CA ILE A 14 9.49 -11.60 3.14
C ILE A 14 10.57 -11.20 2.12
N ALA A 15 11.68 -11.95 2.09
CA ALA A 15 12.80 -11.66 1.20
C ALA A 15 12.37 -11.71 -0.27
N LYS A 16 11.58 -12.72 -0.65
CA LYS A 16 11.02 -12.83 -2.00
C LYS A 16 10.10 -11.67 -2.34
N THR A 17 9.19 -11.29 -1.44
CA THR A 17 8.30 -10.14 -1.66
C THR A 17 9.08 -8.85 -1.80
N ARG A 18 10.11 -8.64 -0.97
CA ARG A 18 10.97 -7.45 -1.04
C ARG A 18 11.78 -7.39 -2.33
N ALA A 19 12.29 -8.52 -2.81
CA ALA A 19 13.01 -8.60 -4.08
C ALA A 19 12.13 -8.23 -5.30
N GLY A 20 10.83 -8.52 -5.25
CA GLY A 20 9.87 -8.15 -6.31
C GLY A 20 9.27 -6.75 -6.18
N ALA A 21 9.54 -6.02 -5.10
CA ALA A 21 8.84 -4.79 -4.75
C ALA A 21 8.91 -3.70 -5.83
N SER A 22 10.08 -3.53 -6.48
CA SER A 22 10.26 -2.54 -7.55
C SER A 22 9.41 -2.87 -8.78
N SER A 23 9.24 -4.15 -9.11
CA SER A 23 8.39 -4.60 -10.23
C SER A 23 6.89 -4.41 -9.96
N ASP A 24 6.49 -4.38 -8.69
CA ASP A 24 5.11 -4.15 -8.27
C ASP A 24 4.73 -2.66 -8.27
N LEU A 25 5.71 -1.76 -8.27
CA LEU A 25 5.50 -0.32 -8.12
C LEU A 25 4.47 0.28 -9.09
N PRO A 26 4.42 -0.06 -10.40
CA PRO A 26 3.37 0.47 -11.30
C PRO A 26 1.94 0.09 -10.88
N LEU A 27 1.74 -1.15 -10.44
CA LEU A 27 0.45 -1.60 -9.92
C LEU A 27 0.11 -0.86 -8.63
N ILE A 28 1.09 -0.71 -7.73
CA ILE A 28 0.90 -0.05 -6.44
C ILE A 28 0.60 1.44 -6.61
N ARG A 29 1.22 2.14 -7.56
CA ARG A 29 0.84 3.52 -7.92
C ARG A 29 -0.62 3.61 -8.39
N SER A 30 -1.06 2.68 -9.23
CA SER A 30 -2.43 2.66 -9.76
C SER A 30 -3.45 2.38 -8.66
N ALA A 31 -3.17 1.40 -7.80
CA ALA A 31 -4.01 1.10 -6.63
C ALA A 31 -4.03 2.27 -5.64
N ALA A 32 -2.90 2.95 -5.42
CA ALA A 32 -2.82 4.11 -4.54
C ALA A 32 -3.64 5.28 -5.06
N GLN A 33 -3.67 5.52 -6.38
CA GLN A 33 -4.55 6.52 -6.98
C GLN A 33 -6.02 6.23 -6.70
N VAL A 34 -6.46 4.97 -6.83
CA VAL A 34 -7.84 4.54 -6.52
C VAL A 34 -8.18 4.80 -5.05
N VAL A 35 -7.32 4.38 -4.11
CA VAL A 35 -7.58 4.55 -2.68
C VAL A 35 -7.58 6.02 -2.27
N LEU A 36 -6.69 6.84 -2.85
CA LEU A 36 -6.62 8.26 -2.53
C LEU A 36 -7.79 9.05 -3.12
N ALA A 37 -8.23 8.73 -4.34
CA ALA A 37 -9.43 9.32 -4.92
C ALA A 37 -10.68 8.94 -4.12
N TRP A 38 -10.73 7.72 -3.56
CA TRP A 38 -11.82 7.31 -2.68
C TRP A 38 -11.89 8.12 -1.39
N ILE A 39 -10.76 8.36 -0.70
CA ILE A 39 -10.79 9.13 0.56
C ILE A 39 -10.89 10.64 0.36
N ALA A 40 -10.52 11.15 -0.82
CA ALA A 40 -10.70 12.56 -1.17
C ALA A 40 -12.18 12.91 -1.36
N ASP A 41 -13.00 11.93 -1.75
CA ASP A 41 -14.45 12.06 -1.98
C ASP A 41 -14.83 13.22 -2.92
N ASP A 42 -13.97 13.49 -3.90
CA ASP A 42 -14.07 14.58 -4.87
C ASP A 42 -14.68 14.16 -6.22
N GLY A 43 -15.11 12.90 -6.33
CA GLY A 43 -15.67 12.33 -7.55
C GLY A 43 -14.65 11.72 -8.51
N ASP A 44 -13.35 11.68 -8.17
CA ASP A 44 -12.30 11.14 -9.06
C ASP A 44 -12.18 9.61 -9.04
N LEU A 45 -12.86 8.94 -8.11
CA LEU A 45 -12.79 7.48 -7.96
C LEU A 45 -13.13 6.70 -9.25
N PRO A 46 -14.20 7.02 -10.01
CA PRO A 46 -14.51 6.34 -11.27
C PRO A 46 -13.39 6.46 -12.30
N SER A 47 -12.77 7.64 -12.42
CA SER A 47 -11.65 7.91 -13.32
C SER A 47 -10.40 7.12 -12.93
N ALA A 48 -10.08 7.09 -11.63
CA ALA A 48 -8.97 6.30 -11.11
C ALA A 48 -9.16 4.79 -11.36
N LEU A 49 -10.38 4.27 -11.14
CA LEU A 49 -10.71 2.87 -11.43
C LEU A 49 -10.65 2.56 -12.92
N ALA A 50 -11.12 3.46 -13.79
CA ALA A 50 -11.04 3.30 -15.23
C ALA A 50 -9.57 3.22 -15.70
N ALA A 51 -8.71 4.12 -15.20
CA ALA A 51 -7.28 4.11 -15.51
C ALA A 51 -6.60 2.82 -15.03
N MET A 52 -6.90 2.36 -13.81
CA MET A 52 -6.37 1.10 -13.29
C MET A 52 -6.80 -0.09 -14.16
N LYS A 53 -8.07 -0.13 -14.58
CA LYS A 53 -8.59 -1.20 -15.45
C LYS A 53 -7.95 -1.20 -16.83
N ALA A 54 -7.67 -0.01 -17.38
CA ALA A 54 -7.00 0.12 -18.66
C ALA A 54 -5.57 -0.43 -18.63
N MET A 55 -4.84 -0.22 -17.53
CA MET A 55 -3.45 -0.68 -17.39
C MET A 55 -3.31 -2.14 -16.95
N HIS A 56 -4.22 -2.64 -16.10
CA HIS A 56 -4.04 -3.91 -15.38
C HIS A 56 -5.18 -4.92 -15.63
N GLY A 57 -6.10 -4.65 -16.55
CA GLY A 57 -7.24 -5.52 -16.91
C GLY A 57 -8.55 -5.16 -16.21
N THR A 58 -9.67 -5.76 -16.59
CA THR A 58 -11.00 -5.27 -16.17
C THR A 58 -11.43 -5.68 -14.75
N ASN A 59 -10.72 -6.61 -14.10
CA ASN A 59 -11.09 -7.21 -12.81
C ASN A 59 -10.72 -6.39 -11.55
N TRP A 60 -10.57 -5.07 -11.69
CA TRP A 60 -10.24 -4.18 -10.57
C TRP A 60 -11.45 -3.50 -9.96
N SER A 61 -11.43 -3.38 -8.64
CA SER A 61 -12.41 -2.67 -7.83
C SER A 61 -11.68 -1.93 -6.70
N LEU A 62 -12.39 -1.06 -5.98
CA LEU A 62 -11.84 -0.44 -4.78
C LEU A 62 -11.38 -1.50 -3.77
N THR A 63 -12.17 -2.56 -3.57
CA THR A 63 -11.83 -3.66 -2.66
C THR A 63 -10.51 -4.34 -3.05
N THR A 64 -10.30 -4.65 -4.34
CA THR A 64 -9.05 -5.31 -4.76
C THR A 64 -7.85 -4.36 -4.72
N ALA A 65 -8.05 -3.05 -4.96
CA ALA A 65 -7.01 -2.04 -4.74
C ALA A 65 -6.60 -1.93 -3.26
N LEU A 66 -7.58 -1.88 -2.35
CA LEU A 66 -7.34 -1.89 -0.90
C LEU A 66 -6.58 -3.15 -0.46
N GLN A 67 -7.02 -4.33 -0.90
CA GLN A 67 -6.38 -5.60 -0.55
C GLN A 67 -4.93 -5.66 -1.03
N VAL A 68 -4.65 -5.21 -2.26
CA VAL A 68 -3.29 -5.17 -2.81
C VAL A 68 -2.37 -4.25 -2.01
N LEU A 69 -2.88 -3.09 -1.58
CA LEU A 69 -2.09 -2.12 -0.82
C LEU A 69 -1.91 -2.53 0.64
N SER A 70 -2.89 -3.15 1.28
CA SER A 70 -2.94 -3.36 2.73
C SER A 70 -1.81 -4.22 3.33
N GLY A 71 -1.11 -5.01 2.51
CA GLY A 71 -0.07 -5.95 2.95
C GLY A 71 1.36 -5.48 2.71
N ARG A 72 2.32 -6.36 3.06
CA ARG A 72 3.77 -6.14 2.87
C ARG A 72 4.17 -5.84 1.42
N ARG A 73 3.42 -6.34 0.45
CA ARG A 73 3.63 -6.05 -0.97
C ARG A 73 3.48 -4.55 -1.25
N GLY A 74 2.37 -3.96 -0.80
CA GLY A 74 2.12 -2.52 -0.92
C GLY A 74 3.15 -1.69 -0.16
N GLN A 75 3.48 -2.09 1.06
CA GLN A 75 4.51 -1.43 1.87
C GLN A 75 5.88 -1.41 1.16
N PHE A 76 6.41 -2.57 0.77
CA PHE A 76 7.75 -2.65 0.19
C PHE A 76 7.83 -1.95 -1.17
N ALA A 77 6.77 -2.02 -1.97
CA ALA A 77 6.71 -1.27 -3.21
C ALA A 77 6.68 0.25 -2.96
N ALA A 78 5.95 0.71 -1.94
CA ALA A 78 5.97 2.12 -1.55
C ALA A 78 7.38 2.59 -1.14
N GLU A 79 8.17 1.76 -0.45
CA GLU A 79 9.60 2.03 -0.14
C GLU A 79 10.45 2.21 -1.42
N CYS A 80 10.08 1.54 -2.53
CA CYS A 80 10.77 1.66 -3.81
C CYS A 80 10.35 2.90 -4.63
N GLY A 81 9.33 3.65 -4.21
CA GLY A 81 8.88 4.86 -4.90
C GLY A 81 9.95 5.96 -4.95
N LEU A 82 9.75 6.95 -5.81
CA LEU A 82 10.55 8.18 -5.80
C LEU A 82 10.31 8.99 -4.51
N PRO A 83 11.29 9.77 -4.03
CA PRO A 83 11.16 10.51 -2.77
C PRO A 83 9.89 11.38 -2.67
N ASP A 84 9.48 12.00 -3.78
CA ASP A 84 8.33 12.88 -3.88
C ASP A 84 6.97 12.16 -3.91
N GLU A 85 6.93 10.86 -4.22
CA GLU A 85 5.68 10.07 -4.19
C GLU A 85 5.58 9.15 -2.97
N ARG A 86 6.70 8.82 -2.29
CA ARG A 86 6.73 7.88 -1.15
C ARG A 86 5.69 8.20 -0.08
N ALA A 87 5.59 9.46 0.33
CA ALA A 87 4.60 9.89 1.32
C ALA A 87 3.17 9.54 0.88
N ARG A 88 2.84 9.77 -0.39
CA ARG A 88 1.53 9.49 -0.98
C ARG A 88 1.26 7.97 -1.04
N LEU A 89 2.24 7.18 -1.45
CA LEU A 89 2.12 5.72 -1.52
C LEU A 89 1.97 5.09 -0.13
N PHE A 90 2.75 5.57 0.85
CA PHE A 90 2.63 5.12 2.24
C PHE A 90 1.28 5.50 2.85
N LEU A 91 0.79 6.72 2.61
CA LEU A 91 -0.55 7.12 3.07
C LEU A 91 -1.63 6.17 2.52
N ALA A 92 -1.60 5.88 1.22
CA ALA A 92 -2.54 4.95 0.61
C ALA A 92 -2.44 3.53 1.21
N HIS A 93 -1.22 3.07 1.50
CA HIS A 93 -0.99 1.81 2.20
C HIS A 93 -1.64 1.79 3.60
N LEU A 94 -1.44 2.84 4.41
CA LEU A 94 -1.99 2.89 5.77
C LEU A 94 -3.52 2.97 5.78
N VAL A 95 -4.09 3.76 4.88
CA VAL A 95 -5.56 3.82 4.68
C VAL A 95 -6.09 2.45 4.29
N ALA A 96 -5.45 1.78 3.34
CA ALA A 96 -5.85 0.45 2.90
C ALA A 96 -5.72 -0.58 4.03
N LYS A 97 -4.63 -0.55 4.79
CA LYS A 97 -4.38 -1.45 5.93
C LYS A 97 -5.41 -1.24 7.04
N SER A 98 -5.67 0.01 7.42
CA SER A 98 -6.71 0.36 8.41
C SER A 98 -8.09 -0.12 7.97
N THR A 99 -8.46 0.16 6.71
CA THR A 99 -9.76 -0.22 6.14
C THR A 99 -9.91 -1.74 6.09
N CYS A 100 -8.92 -2.45 5.55
CA CYS A 100 -8.96 -3.90 5.44
C CYS A 100 -8.99 -4.59 6.80
N SER A 101 -8.21 -4.10 7.78
CA SER A 101 -8.22 -4.64 9.13
C SER A 101 -9.56 -4.40 9.84
N GLY A 102 -10.13 -3.20 9.72
CA GLY A 102 -11.42 -2.86 10.32
C GLY A 102 -12.63 -3.56 9.70
N ALA A 103 -12.60 -3.77 8.38
CA ALA A 103 -13.69 -4.40 7.62
C ALA A 103 -13.53 -5.93 7.46
N GLY A 104 -12.47 -6.53 8.00
CA GLY A 104 -12.19 -7.97 7.84
C GLY A 104 -11.84 -8.38 6.40
N LEU A 105 -11.37 -7.43 5.58
CA LEU A 105 -11.02 -7.65 4.18
C LEU A 105 -9.58 -8.16 4.08
N GLY A 106 -9.38 -9.44 4.38
CA GLY A 106 -8.09 -10.13 4.28
C GLY A 106 -7.33 -10.21 5.61
N ALA A 107 -6.21 -10.94 5.61
CA ALA A 107 -5.41 -11.21 6.80
C ALA A 107 -4.35 -10.12 7.03
N VAL A 108 -4.79 -8.92 7.42
CA VAL A 108 -3.92 -7.78 7.73
C VAL A 108 -4.18 -7.24 9.14
N SER A 109 -3.10 -6.87 9.83
CA SER A 109 -3.18 -6.22 11.14
C SER A 109 -3.54 -4.74 10.98
N GLN A 110 -3.91 -4.10 12.09
CA GLN A 110 -3.98 -2.64 12.15
C GLN A 110 -2.61 -2.01 11.85
N PRO A 111 -2.59 -0.77 11.33
CA PRO A 111 -1.37 0.02 11.24
C PRO A 111 -0.67 0.17 12.60
N THR A 112 0.66 0.09 12.62
CA THR A 112 1.46 0.26 13.83
C THR A 112 1.98 1.70 13.96
N GLN A 113 2.40 2.07 15.17
CA GLN A 113 3.03 3.37 15.43
C GLN A 113 4.27 3.59 14.54
N GLU A 114 5.12 2.57 14.40
CA GLU A 114 6.33 2.62 13.55
C GLU A 114 5.99 2.96 12.09
N GLU A 115 4.86 2.46 11.57
CA GLU A 115 4.42 2.74 10.20
C GLU A 115 3.92 4.19 10.04
N PHE A 116 3.31 4.77 11.07
CA PHE A 116 2.96 6.20 11.08
C PHE A 116 4.20 7.09 11.17
N GLU A 117 5.20 6.71 11.96
CA GLU A 117 6.48 7.43 12.03
C GLU A 117 7.21 7.42 10.68
N GLU A 118 7.15 6.30 9.94
CA GLU A 118 7.73 6.23 8.60
C GLU A 118 7.03 7.18 7.62
N LEU A 119 5.70 7.26 7.66
CA LEU A 119 4.96 8.25 6.88
C LEU A 119 5.41 9.69 7.22
N GLN A 120 5.56 10.01 8.51
CA GLN A 120 5.99 11.34 8.94
C GLN A 120 7.38 11.71 8.40
N LYS A 121 8.33 10.77 8.37
CA LYS A 121 9.65 10.99 7.76
C LYS A 121 9.54 11.36 6.28
N HIS A 122 8.70 10.66 5.53
CA HIS A 122 8.49 10.94 4.11
C HIS A 122 7.82 12.30 3.88
N VAL A 123 6.85 12.67 4.72
CA VAL A 123 6.21 14.00 4.65
C VAL A 123 7.21 15.11 4.96
N ALA A 124 8.01 14.97 6.02
CA ALA A 124 9.03 15.95 6.40
C ALA A 124 10.10 16.12 5.31
N SER A 125 10.52 15.03 4.66
CA SER A 125 11.51 15.09 3.58
C SER A 125 11.06 15.84 2.33
N ARG A 126 9.77 16.19 2.23
CA ARG A 126 9.19 16.93 1.09
C ARG A 126 9.31 18.45 1.24
N PHE A 127 9.55 18.94 2.45
CA PHE A 127 9.65 20.37 2.77
C PHE A 127 11.00 20.67 3.45
N PRO A 128 12.08 20.91 2.67
CA PRO A 128 13.36 21.36 3.22
C PRO A 128 13.30 22.81 3.74
#